data_AF-A0AAJ1ENW9-F1
#
_entry.id   AF-A0AAJ1ENW9-F1
#
_cell.length_a   1.000
_cell.length_b   1.000
_cell.length_c   1.000
_cell.angle_alpha   90.00
_cell.angle_beta   90.00
_cell.angle_gamma   90.00
#
_symmetry.space_group_name_H-M   'P 1'
#
loop_
_entity.id
_entity.type
_entity.pdbx_description
1 polymer ?
#
loop_
_entity_poly.entity_id
_entity_poly.type
_entity_poly.pdbx_seq_one_letter_code
_entity_poly.pdbx_strand_id
1 'polypeptide(L)' 'MSIYEYDQEKHMRQEREASWEEGRESLLKELIQKKLAKGYSIPDIAEALEEEETLISKLIQEMQEA' A
#
# COMPACT_ATOMS: atom_id res chain seq x y z
N MET A 1 -38.19 19.66 -10.09
CA MET A 1 -38.81 18.43 -10.60
C MET A 1 -37.70 17.50 -11.03
N SER A 2 -37.74 16.28 -10.51
CA SER A 2 -36.66 15.29 -10.33
C SER A 2 -35.68 15.09 -11.49
N ILE A 3 -34.37 15.17 -11.17
CA ILE A 3 -33.34 14.47 -11.91
C ILE A 3 -32.69 13.44 -10.97
N TYR A 4 -32.98 12.17 -11.27
CA TYR A 4 -32.18 11.02 -10.90
C TYR A 4 -32.19 10.58 -9.43
N GLU A 5 -33.25 9.84 -9.10
CA GLU A 5 -33.11 8.56 -8.40
C GLU A 5 -32.15 7.65 -9.19
N TYR A 6 -30.83 7.78 -8.99
CA TYR A 6 -29.88 6.72 -9.32
C TYR A 6 -28.52 7.00 -8.66
N ASP A 7 -27.84 5.94 -8.24
CA ASP A 7 -26.44 5.85 -7.75
C ASP A 7 -26.09 6.09 -6.27
N GLN A 8 -27.02 6.44 -5.37
CA GLN A 8 -26.71 6.46 -3.92
C GLN A 8 -26.50 5.07 -3.28
N GLU A 9 -26.67 3.98 -4.03
CA GLU A 9 -26.36 2.61 -3.56
C GLU A 9 -25.00 2.08 -4.00
N LYS A 10 -24.28 2.73 -4.93
CA LYS A 10 -22.96 2.27 -5.41
C LYS A 10 -21.76 2.90 -4.70
N HIS A 11 -21.96 3.94 -3.90
CA HIS A 11 -20.86 4.62 -3.20
C HIS A 11 -20.39 3.89 -1.93
N MET A 12 -21.27 3.20 -1.20
CA MET A 12 -20.91 2.62 0.12
C MET A 12 -20.16 1.27 0.08
N ARG A 13 -19.89 0.70 -1.11
CA ARG A 13 -19.16 -0.58 -1.23
C ARG A 13 -17.71 -0.44 -1.66
N GLN A 14 -17.36 0.57 -2.45
CA GLN A 14 -15.97 0.72 -2.93
C GLN A 14 -15.03 1.32 -1.86
N GLU A 15 -15.54 2.14 -0.95
CA GLU A 15 -14.70 2.76 0.10
C GLU A 15 -14.12 1.74 1.10
N ARG A 16 -14.75 0.57 1.27
CA ARG A 16 -14.27 -0.45 2.22
C ARG A 16 -13.14 -1.32 1.69
N GLU A 17 -13.14 -1.65 0.40
CA GLU A 17 -12.09 -2.48 -0.21
C GLU A 17 -10.83 -1.67 -0.49
N ALA A 18 -10.96 -0.46 -1.04
CA ALA A 18 -9.82 0.44 -1.26
C ALA A 18 -9.08 0.78 0.05
N SER A 19 -9.82 1.09 1.12
CA SER A 19 -9.21 1.40 2.43
C SER A 19 -8.45 0.21 3.04
N TRP A 20 -8.81 -1.03 2.70
CA TRP A 20 -8.17 -2.21 3.27
C TRP A 20 -6.88 -2.59 2.54
N GLU A 21 -6.89 -2.49 1.20
CA GLU A 21 -5.69 -2.68 0.38
C GLU A 21 -4.66 -1.56 0.59
N GLU A 22 -5.10 -0.29 0.65
CA GLU A 22 -4.22 0.85 0.95
C GLU A 22 -3.57 0.72 2.33
N GLY A 23 -4.30 0.18 3.31
CA GLY A 23 -3.77 -0.07 4.67
C GLY A 23 -2.65 -1.10 4.68
N ARG A 24 -2.76 -2.16 3.85
CA ARG A 24 -1.73 -3.22 3.76
C ARG A 24 -0.47 -2.71 3.08
N GLU A 25 -0.59 -1.98 1.97
CA GLU A 25 0.57 -1.39 1.29
C GLU A 25 1.26 -0.33 2.17
N SER A 26 0.49 0.51 2.85
CA SER A 26 1.03 1.52 3.76
C SER A 26 1.83 0.90 4.90
N LEU A 27 1.32 -0.19 5.49
CA LEU A 27 2.04 -0.93 6.53
C LEU A 27 3.35 -1.53 5.99
N LEU A 28 3.32 -2.09 4.78
CA LEU A 28 4.50 -2.68 4.16
C LEU A 28 5.58 -1.61 3.89
N LYS A 29 5.18 -0.45 3.34
CA LYS A 29 6.06 0.72 3.13
C LYS A 29 6.66 1.21 4.45
N GLU A 30 5.88 1.30 5.52
CA GLU A 30 6.37 1.70 6.84
C GLU A 30 7.39 0.69 7.41
N LEU A 31 7.14 -0.61 7.26
CA LEU A 31 8.06 -1.67 7.71
C LEU A 31 9.38 -1.63 6.95
N ILE A 32 9.33 -1.45 5.63
CA ILE A 32 10.50 -1.28 4.77
C ILE A 32 11.31 -0.07 5.23
N GLN A 33 10.66 1.09 5.42
CA GLN A 33 11.32 2.31 5.86
C GLN A 33 12.00 2.15 7.23
N LYS A 34 11.32 1.52 8.19
CA LYS A 34 11.87 1.24 9.53
C LYS A 34 13.09 0.32 9.46
N LYS A 35 13.09 -0.68 8.58
CA LYS A 35 14.24 -1.57 8.39
C LYS A 35 15.39 -0.86 7.67
N LEU A 36 15.11 -0.08 6.62
CA LEU A 36 16.14 0.75 5.98
C LEU A 36 16.78 1.73 6.97
N ALA A 37 15.99 2.38 7.83
CA ALA A 37 16.49 3.28 8.87
C ALA A 37 17.37 2.58 9.92
N LYS A 38 17.16 1.27 10.13
CA LYS A 38 18.03 0.42 10.98
C LYS A 38 19.27 -0.09 10.26
N GLY A 39 19.41 0.16 8.95
CA GLY A 39 20.55 -0.24 8.13
C GLY A 39 20.43 -1.63 7.49
N TYR A 40 19.23 -2.21 7.40
CA TYR A 40 19.02 -3.47 6.67
C TYR A 40 19.11 -3.26 5.16
N SER A 41 19.64 -4.25 4.44
CA SER A 41 19.70 -4.22 2.98
C SER A 41 18.40 -4.73 2.33
N ILE A 42 18.20 -4.48 1.04
CA ILE A 42 17.02 -4.94 0.29
C ILE A 42 16.78 -6.46 0.45
N PRO A 43 17.79 -7.34 0.28
CA PRO A 43 17.58 -8.79 0.48
C PRO A 43 17.23 -9.16 1.92
N ASP A 44 17.82 -8.50 2.93
CA ASP A 44 17.44 -8.73 4.34
C ASP A 44 15.99 -8.32 4.62
N ILE A 45 15.53 -7.24 3.98
CA ILE A 45 14.15 -6.75 4.12
C ILE A 45 13.18 -7.69 3.42
N ALA A 46 13.52 -8.16 2.22
CA ALA A 46 12.75 -9.12 1.44
C ALA A 46 12.57 -10.43 2.23
N GLU A 47 13.66 -11.00 2.74
CA GLU A 47 13.62 -12.20 3.58
C GLU A 47 12.78 -11.96 4.85
N ALA A 48 13.01 -10.84 5.54
CA ALA A 48 12.33 -10.57 6.81
C ALA A 48 10.87 -10.10 6.68
N LEU A 49 10.40 -9.81 5.47
CA LEU A 49 9.00 -9.54 5.16
C LEU A 49 8.35 -10.70 4.40
N GLU A 50 9.11 -11.75 4.06
CA GLU A 50 8.67 -12.86 3.20
C GLU A 50 8.12 -12.38 1.85
N GLU A 51 8.73 -11.31 1.32
CA GLU A 51 8.34 -10.66 0.06
C GLU A 51 9.51 -10.67 -0.92
N GLU A 52 9.22 -10.48 -2.21
CA GLU A 52 10.24 -10.47 -3.26
C GLU A 52 11.11 -9.20 -3.21
N GLU A 53 12.43 -9.34 -3.42
CA GLU A 53 13.36 -8.18 -3.50
C GLU A 53 12.93 -7.15 -4.54
N THR A 54 12.34 -7.60 -5.64
CA THR A 54 11.82 -6.74 -6.70
C THR A 54 10.62 -5.91 -6.23
N LEU A 55 9.75 -6.48 -5.39
CA LEU A 55 8.63 -5.78 -4.79
C LEU A 55 9.13 -4.74 -3.77
N ILE A 56 10.06 -5.12 -2.90
CA ILE A 56 10.68 -4.20 -1.93
C ILE A 56 11.34 -3.02 -2.66
N SER A 57 12.12 -3.30 -3.70
CA SER A 57 12.78 -2.27 -4.50
C SER A 57 11.77 -1.32 -5.16
N LYS A 58 10.69 -1.86 -5.74
CA LYS A 58 9.61 -1.06 -6.33
C LYS A 58 8.93 -0.17 -5.28
N LEU A 59 8.61 -0.71 -4.10
CA LEU A 59 7.97 0.05 -3.02
C LEU A 59 8.88 1.17 -2.50
N ILE A 60 10.18 0.92 -2.38
CA ILE A 60 11.16 1.95 -2.01
C ILE A 60 11.19 3.07 -3.05
N GLN A 61 11.21 2.71 -4.34
CA GLN A 61 11.23 3.68 -5.43
C GLN A 61 9.95 4.54 -5.44
N GLU A 62 8.77 3.91 -5.29
CA GLU A 62 7.50 4.63 -5.17
C GLU A 62 7.48 5.60 -3.97
N MET A 63 8.15 5.27 -2.87
CA MET A 63 8.30 6.17 -1.72
C MET A 63 9.25 7.35 -1.98
N GLN A 64 10.20 7.22 -2.90
CA GLN A 64 11.14 8.29 -3.27
C GLN A 64 10.60 9.20 -4.39
N GLU A 65 9.69 8.70 -5.22
CA GLU A 65 9.06 9.42 -6.32
C GLU A 65 7.79 10.22 -5.91
N ALA A 66 7.32 10.06 -4.68
CA ALA A 66 6.19 10.79 -4.08
C ALA A 66 6.65 12.02 -3.27
#